data_AF-A0A915BH66-F1
#
_entry.id   AF-A0A915BH66-F1
#
_cell.length_a   1.000
_cell.length_b   1.000
_cell.length_c   1.000
_cell.angle_alpha   90.00
_cell.angle_beta   90.00
_cell.angle_gamma   90.00
#
_symmetry.space_group_name_H-M   'P 1'
#
loop_
_entity.id
_entity.type
_entity.pdbx_description
1 polymer ?
#
loop_
_entity_poly.entity_id
_entity_poly.type
_entity_poly.pdbx_seq_one_letter_code
_entity_poly.pdbx_strand_id
1 'polypeptide(L)'
;MGAIDALERFIAGFFSKIGLFIGSHPLCVILCVTVATLFLSVGLVNFKEVNNVRTEYSPINAPSRIEYAIAKNFLGQNGTMDPSYIMVQARDGGSLLRDDYRRMLISLTKRLQNNVTVTYNGHTYGYIDLCEPYCEMNTAFIAFLKLYDPTNPTTFTYPAIELFGTQAFIGNNAYGVKLKNGTKLIESFTTAILPFFVVSPEEFRPLLYKWQLEARSCFNDHEYSILKIEITGDNLVSEEVRRMGFETAPILIGSIIFM
;
A
#
# COMPACT_ATOMS: atom_id res chain seq x y z
N MET A 1 27.84 -51.51 -17.77
CA MET A 1 26.72 -51.78 -18.70
C MET A 1 25.56 -52.53 -18.03
N GLY A 2 25.75 -53.51 -17.15
CA GLY A 2 24.62 -54.33 -16.65
C GLY A 2 23.59 -53.71 -15.68
N ALA A 3 23.96 -52.70 -14.87
CA ALA A 3 23.04 -52.17 -13.85
C ALA A 3 21.94 -51.25 -14.43
N ILE A 4 22.28 -50.48 -15.48
CA ILE A 4 21.35 -49.58 -16.15
C ILE A 4 20.32 -50.40 -16.96
N ASP A 5 20.79 -51.39 -17.72
CA ASP A 5 19.91 -52.26 -18.51
C ASP A 5 18.95 -53.08 -17.62
N ALA A 6 19.43 -53.53 -16.44
CA ALA A 6 18.59 -54.23 -15.47
C ALA A 6 17.51 -53.31 -14.88
N LEU A 7 17.88 -52.06 -14.57
CA LEU A 7 16.94 -51.04 -14.09
C LEU A 7 15.90 -50.71 -15.16
N GLU A 8 16.32 -50.55 -16.43
CA GLU A 8 15.42 -50.28 -17.54
C GLU A 8 14.39 -51.40 -17.73
N ARG A 9 14.82 -52.66 -17.72
CA ARG A 9 13.91 -53.81 -17.81
C ARG A 9 12.93 -53.89 -16.65
N PHE A 10 13.38 -53.55 -15.44
CA PHE A 10 12.51 -53.49 -14.27
C PHE A 10 11.44 -52.41 -14.42
N ILE A 11 11.84 -51.20 -14.83
CA ILE A 11 10.93 -50.07 -15.04
C ILE A 11 9.94 -50.40 -16.17
N ALA A 12 10.41 -50.94 -17.29
CA ALA A 12 9.55 -51.35 -18.41
C ALA A 12 8.54 -52.42 -18.00
N GLY A 13 8.97 -53.42 -17.23
CA GLY A 13 8.08 -54.45 -16.70
C GLY A 13 7.02 -53.89 -15.74
N PHE A 14 7.38 -52.90 -14.93
CA PHE A 14 6.44 -52.21 -14.04
C PHE A 14 5.39 -51.41 -14.81
N PHE A 15 5.81 -50.56 -15.77
CA PHE A 15 4.88 -49.79 -16.59
C PHE A 15 3.99 -50.67 -17.46
N SER A 16 4.51 -51.79 -17.99
CA SER A 16 3.71 -52.76 -18.75
C SER A 16 2.59 -53.37 -17.89
N LYS A 17 2.87 -53.72 -16.64
CA LYS A 17 1.86 -54.22 -15.70
C LYS A 17 0.81 -53.16 -15.37
N ILE A 18 1.21 -51.90 -15.15
CA ILE A 18 0.27 -50.79 -14.93
C ILE A 18 -0.60 -50.57 -16.16
N GLY A 19 0.00 -50.52 -17.35
CA GLY A 19 -0.73 -50.34 -18.61
C GLY A 19 -1.74 -51.46 -18.84
N LEU A 20 -1.37 -52.72 -18.57
CA LEU A 20 -2.28 -53.86 -18.67
C LEU A 20 -3.45 -53.73 -17.67
N PHE A 21 -3.18 -53.30 -16.44
CA PHE A 21 -4.21 -53.09 -15.42
C PHE A 21 -5.21 -52.00 -15.83
N ILE A 22 -4.71 -50.85 -16.30
CA ILE A 22 -5.54 -49.73 -16.78
C ILE A 22 -6.36 -50.17 -17.99
N GLY A 23 -5.73 -50.85 -18.96
CA GLY A 23 -6.40 -51.34 -20.16
C GLY A 23 -7.45 -52.42 -19.90
N SER A 24 -7.29 -53.22 -18.85
CA SER A 24 -8.24 -54.27 -18.47
C SER A 24 -9.47 -53.74 -17.74
N HIS A 25 -9.36 -52.60 -17.03
CA HIS A 25 -10.46 -52.02 -16.23
C HIS A 25 -10.61 -50.49 -16.44
N PRO A 26 -10.80 -50.01 -17.68
CA PRO A 26 -10.71 -48.58 -17.99
C PRO A 26 -11.76 -47.73 -17.25
N LEU A 27 -13.02 -48.18 -17.21
CA LEU A 27 -14.10 -47.44 -16.55
C LEU A 27 -13.90 -47.32 -15.03
N CYS A 28 -13.44 -48.41 -14.39
CA CYS A 28 -13.16 -48.42 -12.95
C CYS A 28 -12.03 -47.44 -12.61
N VAL A 29 -10.95 -47.46 -13.39
CA VAL A 29 -9.81 -46.55 -13.18
C VAL A 29 -10.23 -45.09 -13.38
N ILE A 30 -10.95 -44.77 -14.46
CA ILE A 30 -11.42 -43.39 -14.72
C ILE A 30 -12.31 -42.91 -13.57
N LEU A 31 -13.26 -43.74 -13.11
CA LEU A 31 -14.17 -43.38 -12.03
C LEU A 31 -13.40 -43.16 -10.72
N CYS A 32 -12.50 -44.07 -10.37
CA CYS A 32 -11.68 -43.96 -9.17
C CYS A 32 -10.81 -42.69 -9.18
N VAL A 33 -10.13 -42.39 -10.29
CA VAL A 33 -9.31 -41.17 -10.43
C VAL A 33 -10.20 -39.93 -10.35
N THR A 34 -11.34 -39.91 -11.04
CA THR A 34 -12.27 -38.76 -11.01
C THR A 34 -12.79 -38.50 -9.59
N VAL A 35 -13.22 -39.55 -8.87
CA VAL A 35 -13.67 -39.44 -7.49
C VAL A 35 -12.55 -38.95 -6.57
N ALA A 36 -11.33 -39.48 -6.74
CA ALA A 36 -10.17 -39.02 -5.97
C ALA A 36 -9.85 -37.55 -6.25
N THR A 37 -9.88 -37.11 -7.51
CA THR A 37 -9.69 -35.70 -7.88
C THR A 37 -10.77 -34.81 -7.26
N LEU A 38 -12.05 -35.18 -7.38
CA LEU A 38 -13.15 -34.43 -6.77
C LEU A 38 -13.00 -34.30 -5.25
N PHE A 39 -12.60 -35.40 -4.59
CA PHE A 39 -12.34 -35.39 -3.15
C PHE A 39 -11.19 -34.45 -2.79
N LEU A 40 -10.08 -34.47 -3.53
CA LEU A 40 -8.95 -33.56 -3.30
C LEU A 40 -9.34 -32.09 -3.58
N SER A 41 -10.20 -31.85 -4.57
CA SER A 41 -10.72 -30.50 -4.89
C SER A 41 -11.55 -29.89 -3.75
N VAL A 42 -12.13 -30.69 -2.84
CA VAL A 42 -12.83 -30.16 -1.65
C VAL A 42 -11.90 -29.29 -0.79
N GLY A 43 -10.59 -29.55 -0.80
CA GLY A 43 -9.61 -28.73 -0.09
C GLY A 43 -9.61 -27.25 -0.50
N LEU A 44 -10.06 -26.93 -1.72
CA LEU A 44 -10.17 -25.57 -2.23
C LEU A 44 -11.22 -24.72 -1.47
N VAL A 45 -12.14 -25.35 -0.73
CA VAL A 45 -13.13 -24.63 0.10
C VAL A 45 -12.45 -23.83 1.22
N ASN A 46 -11.29 -24.29 1.71
CA ASN A 46 -10.51 -23.59 2.74
C ASN A 46 -9.38 -22.75 2.13
N PHE A 47 -9.52 -22.33 0.87
CA PHE A 47 -8.56 -21.43 0.25
C PHE A 47 -8.62 -20.06 0.93
N LYS A 48 -7.48 -19.62 1.46
CA LYS A 48 -7.32 -18.29 2.07
C LYS A 48 -6.43 -17.45 1.19
N GLU A 49 -7.02 -16.40 0.61
CA GLU A 49 -6.27 -15.39 -0.12
C GLU A 49 -5.41 -14.59 0.88
N VAL A 50 -4.10 -14.56 0.65
CA VAL A 50 -3.19 -13.65 1.34
C VAL A 50 -2.71 -12.64 0.29
N ASN A 51 -3.07 -11.37 0.50
CA ASN A 51 -2.77 -10.31 -0.45
C ASN A 51 -2.32 -9.06 0.31
N ASN A 52 -1.04 -9.06 0.70
CA ASN A 52 -0.41 -7.94 1.38
C ASN A 52 0.95 -7.68 0.73
N VAL A 53 1.04 -6.54 0.04
CA VAL A 53 2.24 -6.17 -0.74
C VAL A 53 3.50 -6.01 0.11
N ARG A 54 3.35 -5.72 1.41
CA ARG A 54 4.46 -5.52 2.33
C ARG A 54 5.01 -6.85 2.86
N THR A 55 4.15 -7.86 2.98
CA THR A 55 4.55 -9.16 3.55
C THR A 55 4.88 -10.21 2.49
N GLU A 56 4.09 -10.31 1.42
CA GLU A 56 4.17 -11.46 0.51
C GLU A 56 5.31 -11.37 -0.52
N TYR A 57 5.91 -10.18 -0.70
CA TYR A 57 7.00 -9.97 -1.65
C TYR A 57 8.40 -10.07 -1.03
N SER A 58 8.49 -10.53 0.22
CA SER A 58 9.77 -10.71 0.92
C SER A 58 9.82 -12.06 1.63
N PRO A 59 10.98 -12.75 1.64
CA PRO A 59 11.11 -14.03 2.35
C PRO A 59 10.71 -13.91 3.83
N ILE A 60 10.07 -14.95 4.35
CA ILE A 60 9.61 -15.01 5.75
C ILE A 60 10.79 -14.84 6.73
N ASN A 61 11.97 -15.36 6.36
CA ASN A 61 13.19 -15.31 7.17
C ASN A 61 14.16 -14.18 6.76
N ALA A 62 13.68 -13.15 6.07
CA ALA A 62 14.53 -12.04 5.65
C ALA A 62 15.00 -11.20 6.87
N PRO A 63 16.27 -10.75 6.91
CA PRO A 63 16.78 -9.86 7.97
C PRO A 63 15.92 -8.60 8.18
N SER A 64 15.38 -8.04 7.10
CA SER A 64 14.48 -6.87 7.14
C SER A 64 13.20 -7.09 7.95
N ARG A 65 12.73 -8.35 8.09
CA ARG A 65 11.58 -8.68 8.95
C ARG A 65 11.92 -8.54 10.42
N ILE A 66 13.14 -8.93 10.80
CA ILE A 66 13.65 -8.79 12.18
C ILE A 66 13.80 -7.30 12.50
N GLU A 67 14.42 -6.54 11.61
CA GLU A 67 14.57 -5.09 11.74
C GLU A 67 13.21 -4.38 11.87
N TYR A 68 12.24 -4.73 11.02
CA TYR A 68 10.90 -4.18 11.08
C TYR A 68 10.18 -4.53 12.39
N ALA A 69 10.31 -5.76 12.89
CA ALA A 69 9.73 -6.17 14.17
C ALA A 69 10.35 -5.39 15.34
N ILE A 70 11.67 -5.18 15.33
CA ILE A 70 12.36 -4.37 16.33
C ILE A 70 11.89 -2.92 16.27
N ALA A 71 11.83 -2.32 15.08
CA ALA A 71 11.38 -0.94 14.88
C ALA A 71 9.92 -0.76 15.32
N LYS A 72 9.04 -1.69 14.94
CA LYS A 72 7.62 -1.70 15.35
C LYS A 72 7.48 -1.68 16.88
N ASN A 73 8.24 -2.54 17.57
CA ASN A 73 8.23 -2.60 19.03
C ASN A 73 8.84 -1.34 19.67
N PHE A 74 9.94 -0.84 19.14
CA PHE A 74 10.60 0.37 19.64
C PHE A 74 9.70 1.60 19.55
N LEU A 75 8.97 1.73 18.44
CA LEU A 75 8.03 2.84 18.20
C LEU A 75 6.69 2.66 18.93
N GLY A 76 6.44 1.51 19.57
CA GLY A 76 5.15 1.23 20.21
C GLY A 76 3.99 1.08 19.22
N GLN A 77 4.27 0.71 17.96
CA GLN A 77 3.24 0.57 16.93
C GLN A 77 2.38 -0.67 17.20
N ASN A 78 1.12 -0.44 17.59
CA ASN A 78 0.16 -1.51 17.89
C ASN A 78 -0.64 -1.96 16.66
N GLY A 79 0.00 -2.73 15.81
CA GLY A 79 -0.65 -3.33 14.64
C GLY A 79 0.17 -3.21 13.36
N THR A 80 -0.51 -3.34 12.24
CA THR A 80 0.08 -3.13 10.91
C THR A 80 -0.16 -1.69 10.51
N MET A 81 0.90 -1.04 10.07
CA MET A 81 0.87 0.33 9.55
C MET A 81 0.67 0.28 8.05
N ASP A 82 -0.24 1.12 7.56
CA ASP A 82 -0.41 1.42 6.15
C ASP A 82 -0.01 2.89 5.89
N PRO A 83 1.12 3.12 5.22
CA PRO A 83 1.59 4.47 4.93
C PRO A 83 0.75 5.08 3.79
N SER A 84 -0.13 6.02 4.11
CA SER A 84 -0.86 6.76 3.08
C SER A 84 -0.13 8.05 2.72
N TYR A 85 0.27 8.19 1.46
CA TYR A 85 0.90 9.41 0.95
C TYR A 85 -0.11 10.18 0.11
N ILE A 86 -0.45 11.39 0.54
CA ILE A 86 -1.34 12.29 -0.18
C ILE A 86 -0.48 13.29 -0.95
N MET A 87 -0.48 13.17 -2.27
CA MET A 87 0.25 14.05 -3.17
C MET A 87 -0.65 15.21 -3.59
N VAL A 88 -0.15 16.44 -3.41
CA VAL A 88 -0.87 17.67 -3.74
C VAL A 88 -0.04 18.50 -4.72
N GLN A 89 -0.66 18.95 -5.79
CA GLN A 89 -0.09 19.85 -6.79
C GLN A 89 -1.08 20.98 -7.09
N ALA A 90 -0.57 22.11 -7.57
CA ALA A 90 -1.45 23.16 -8.11
C ALA A 90 -1.96 22.74 -9.50
N ARG A 91 -3.26 22.87 -9.79
CA ARG A 91 -3.80 22.50 -11.10
C ARG A 91 -3.24 23.32 -12.26
N ASP A 92 -2.90 24.57 -11.99
CA ASP A 92 -2.27 25.47 -12.96
C ASP A 92 -0.75 25.24 -13.11
N GLY A 93 -0.18 24.25 -12.41
CA GLY A 93 1.26 23.93 -12.44
C GLY A 93 2.14 24.96 -11.72
N GLY A 94 1.55 25.95 -11.05
CA GLY A 94 2.26 26.98 -10.30
C GLY A 94 2.76 26.52 -8.93
N SER A 95 3.32 27.46 -8.17
CA SER A 95 3.82 27.14 -6.82
C SER A 95 2.70 27.01 -5.80
N LEU A 96 2.86 26.06 -4.88
CA LEU A 96 2.00 25.89 -3.70
C LEU A 96 2.31 26.90 -2.57
N LEU A 97 3.36 27.72 -2.69
CA LEU A 97 3.64 28.80 -1.73
C LEU A 97 2.74 30.02 -1.87
N ARG A 98 2.00 30.14 -2.98
CA ARG A 98 1.02 31.21 -3.17
C ARG A 98 -0.03 31.17 -2.06
N ASP A 99 -0.50 32.34 -1.64
CA ASP A 99 -1.28 32.45 -0.41
C ASP A 99 -2.56 31.58 -0.41
N ASP A 100 -3.34 31.61 -1.49
CA ASP A 100 -4.55 30.78 -1.62
C ASP A 100 -4.23 29.28 -1.58
N TYR A 101 -3.21 28.84 -2.32
CA TYR A 101 -2.78 27.45 -2.39
C TYR A 101 -2.23 26.95 -1.04
N ARG A 102 -1.45 27.79 -0.36
CA ARG A 102 -0.87 27.51 0.95
C ARG A 102 -1.95 27.36 2.02
N ARG A 103 -2.91 28.30 2.06
CA ARG A 103 -4.07 28.22 2.96
C ARG A 103 -4.91 26.98 2.65
N MET A 104 -5.10 26.66 1.37
CA MET A 104 -5.84 25.47 0.95
C MET A 104 -5.14 24.17 1.38
N LEU A 105 -3.81 24.09 1.24
CA LEU A 105 -3.01 22.96 1.68
C LEU A 105 -3.09 22.76 3.21
N ILE A 106 -3.09 23.85 3.98
CA ILE A 106 -3.33 23.81 5.43
C ILE A 106 -4.76 23.32 5.74
N SER A 107 -5.78 23.84 5.02
CA SER A 107 -7.20 23.45 5.19
C SER A 107 -7.39 21.96 4.94
N LEU A 108 -6.90 21.47 3.80
CA LEU A 108 -6.93 20.05 3.42
C LEU A 108 -6.30 19.16 4.48
N THR A 109 -5.10 19.50 4.94
CA THR A 109 -4.39 18.71 5.96
C THR A 109 -5.18 18.65 7.27
N LYS A 110 -5.75 19.77 7.72
CA LYS A 110 -6.60 19.82 8.91
C LYS A 110 -7.87 18.99 8.76
N ARG A 111 -8.50 19.03 7.59
CA ARG A 111 -9.71 18.25 7.31
C ARG A 111 -9.43 16.75 7.37
N LEU A 112 -8.33 16.32 6.75
CA LEU A 112 -7.88 14.92 6.80
C LEU A 112 -7.58 14.45 8.23
N GLN A 113 -7.01 15.32 9.07
CA GLN A 113 -6.73 15.00 10.47
C GLN A 113 -7.98 14.93 11.36
N ASN A 114 -8.95 15.83 11.17
CA ASN A 114 -10.01 16.05 12.16
C ASN A 114 -11.43 15.69 11.70
N ASN A 115 -11.70 15.68 10.40
CA ASN A 115 -13.07 15.57 9.87
C ASN A 115 -13.30 14.25 9.13
N VAL A 116 -12.27 13.65 8.56
CA VAL A 116 -12.39 12.33 7.90
C VAL A 116 -12.55 11.26 8.97
N THR A 117 -13.72 10.64 8.96
CA THR A 117 -14.11 9.59 9.90
C THR A 117 -14.76 8.43 9.17
N VAL A 118 -14.64 7.23 9.73
CA VAL A 118 -15.18 5.99 9.16
C VAL A 118 -15.87 5.19 10.24
N THR A 119 -17.05 4.65 9.94
CA THR A 119 -17.71 3.69 10.83
C THR A 119 -17.31 2.25 10.49
N TYR A 120 -16.79 1.52 11.48
CA TYR A 120 -16.41 0.12 11.38
C TYR A 120 -16.81 -0.61 12.67
N ASN A 121 -17.50 -1.76 12.54
CA ASN A 121 -18.02 -2.54 13.67
C ASN A 121 -18.81 -1.71 14.72
N GLY A 122 -19.59 -0.72 14.27
CA GLY A 122 -20.40 0.13 15.15
C GLY A 122 -19.65 1.26 15.86
N HIS A 123 -18.33 1.37 15.66
CA HIS A 123 -17.51 2.46 16.19
C HIS A 123 -17.06 3.39 15.07
N THR A 124 -16.94 4.68 15.37
CA THR A 124 -16.44 5.68 14.43
C THR A 124 -14.98 5.98 14.75
N TYR A 125 -14.12 5.89 13.74
CA TYR A 125 -12.69 6.11 13.82
C TYR A 125 -12.30 7.32 12.95
N GLY A 126 -11.61 8.29 13.52
CA GLY A 126 -10.91 9.34 12.80
C GLY A 126 -9.43 9.01 12.59
N TYR A 127 -8.69 9.94 11.97
CA TYR A 127 -7.24 9.78 11.83
C TYR A 127 -6.52 9.68 13.19
N ILE A 128 -6.95 10.48 14.18
CA ILE A 128 -6.35 10.52 15.52
C ILE A 128 -6.43 9.16 16.22
N ASP A 129 -7.50 8.38 15.96
CA ASP A 129 -7.67 7.04 16.53
C ASP A 129 -6.78 5.98 15.86
N LEU A 130 -6.25 6.29 14.66
CA LEU A 130 -5.52 5.36 13.81
C LEU A 130 -4.05 5.74 13.63
N CYS A 131 -3.62 6.96 13.99
CA CYS A 131 -2.31 7.45 13.57
C CYS A 131 -1.14 7.06 14.47
N GLU A 132 -1.38 6.68 15.72
CA GLU A 132 -0.30 6.44 16.69
C GLU A 132 0.66 5.32 16.22
N PRO A 133 1.98 5.52 16.26
CA PRO A 133 2.75 6.64 16.86
C PRO A 133 3.09 7.81 15.90
N TYR A 134 2.46 7.90 14.74
CA TYR A 134 2.85 8.75 13.61
C TYR A 134 1.99 10.01 13.41
N CYS A 135 1.21 10.40 14.42
CA CYS A 135 0.26 11.51 14.32
C CYS A 135 0.91 12.86 13.93
N GLU A 136 2.17 13.08 14.33
CA GLU A 136 2.90 14.34 14.17
C GLU A 136 3.70 14.47 12.87
N MET A 137 3.57 13.53 11.93
CA MET A 137 4.40 13.51 10.71
C MET A 137 4.29 14.76 9.82
N ASN A 138 3.14 15.46 9.84
CA ASN A 138 2.92 16.68 9.06
C ASN A 138 3.14 17.98 9.86
N THR A 139 3.45 17.89 11.15
CA THR A 139 3.41 19.05 12.06
C THR A 139 4.46 20.10 11.68
N ALA A 140 5.69 19.68 11.40
CA ALA A 140 6.77 20.57 10.95
C ALA A 140 6.40 21.29 9.64
N PHE A 141 5.82 20.56 8.68
CA PHE A 141 5.43 21.12 7.39
C PHE A 141 4.24 22.08 7.51
N ILE A 142 3.26 21.79 8.36
CA ILE A 142 2.15 22.70 8.62
C ILE A 142 2.63 23.97 9.35
N ALA A 143 3.59 23.85 10.26
CA ALA A 143 4.21 25.00 10.91
C ALA A 143 4.95 25.89 9.88
N PHE A 144 5.71 25.28 8.97
CA PHE A 144 6.31 25.98 7.83
C PHE A 144 5.28 26.78 7.02
N LEU A 145 4.20 26.15 6.57
CA LEU A 145 3.20 26.83 5.74
C LEU A 145 2.54 28.00 6.49
N LYS A 146 2.28 27.85 7.79
CA LYS A 146 1.68 28.91 8.62
C LYS A 146 2.62 30.08 8.88
N LEU A 147 3.89 29.81 9.14
CA LEU A 147 4.89 30.81 9.53
C LEU A 147 5.61 31.43 8.33
N TYR A 148 5.41 30.90 7.12
CA TYR A 148 6.00 31.45 5.90
C TYR A 148 5.67 32.95 5.75
N ASP A 149 6.73 33.74 5.74
CA ASP A 149 6.72 35.18 5.51
C ASP A 149 7.79 35.50 4.45
N PRO A 150 7.41 35.97 3.26
CA PRO A 150 8.37 36.26 2.18
C PRO A 150 9.36 37.38 2.54
N THR A 151 9.06 38.19 3.56
CA THR A 151 9.94 39.27 4.04
C THR A 151 10.98 38.79 5.03
N ASN A 152 10.75 37.67 5.71
CA ASN A 152 11.64 37.12 6.72
C ASN A 152 12.32 35.81 6.26
N PRO A 153 13.60 35.87 5.84
CA PRO A 153 14.33 34.72 5.30
C PRO A 153 14.39 33.49 6.21
N THR A 154 14.26 33.65 7.52
CA THR A 154 14.35 32.51 8.47
C THR A 154 13.14 31.58 8.38
N THR A 155 12.04 32.02 7.80
CA THR A 155 10.76 31.28 7.78
C THR A 155 10.63 30.31 6.59
N PHE A 156 11.57 30.33 5.63
CA PHE A 156 11.46 29.55 4.40
C PHE A 156 12.78 28.97 3.88
N THR A 157 13.61 28.49 4.81
CA THR A 157 14.83 27.74 4.49
C THR A 157 14.54 26.27 4.14
N TYR A 158 15.35 25.67 3.27
CA TYR A 158 15.27 24.26 2.87
C TYR A 158 16.62 23.57 3.08
N PRO A 159 16.68 22.28 3.51
CA PRO A 159 15.57 21.32 3.69
C PRO A 159 14.92 21.33 5.08
N ALA A 160 15.39 22.19 5.98
CA ALA A 160 14.84 22.36 7.31
C ALA A 160 14.56 23.84 7.57
N ILE A 161 13.49 24.10 8.32
CA ILE A 161 13.12 25.43 8.79
C ILE A 161 13.48 25.59 10.27
N GLU A 162 13.71 26.83 10.68
CA GLU A 162 13.96 27.14 12.08
C GLU A 162 12.64 27.47 12.79
N LEU A 163 12.25 26.62 13.74
CA LEU A 163 11.07 26.78 14.58
C LEU A 163 11.53 26.91 16.03
N PHE A 164 11.38 28.11 16.60
CA PHE A 164 11.69 28.37 18.01
C PHE A 164 13.10 27.91 18.44
N GLY A 165 14.11 28.12 17.59
CA GLY A 165 15.50 27.71 17.84
C GLY A 165 15.79 26.22 17.58
N THR A 166 14.82 25.46 17.09
CA THR A 166 14.98 24.06 16.68
C THR A 166 14.84 23.93 15.17
N GLN A 167 15.64 23.08 14.53
CA GLN A 167 15.51 22.78 13.11
C GLN A 167 14.46 21.68 12.89
N ALA A 168 13.43 21.99 12.11
CA ALA A 168 12.40 21.03 11.72
C ALA A 168 12.55 20.70 10.23
N PHE A 169 12.75 19.41 9.93
CA PHE A 169 12.94 18.93 8.56
C PHE A 169 11.62 18.92 7.78
N ILE A 170 11.61 19.54 6.60
CA ILE A 170 10.45 19.62 5.69
C ILE A 170 10.72 18.98 4.32
N GLY A 171 11.92 18.42 4.12
CA GLY A 171 12.32 17.79 2.86
C GLY A 171 11.53 16.53 2.50
N ASN A 172 10.84 15.91 3.46
CA ASN A 172 9.93 14.79 3.21
C ASN A 172 8.55 15.24 2.68
N ASN A 173 8.28 16.55 2.69
CA ASN A 173 6.98 17.11 2.32
C ASN A 173 7.06 17.98 1.07
N ALA A 174 8.09 18.82 0.93
CA ALA A 174 8.19 19.77 -0.19
C ALA A 174 9.06 19.22 -1.33
N TYR A 175 8.45 19.05 -2.52
CA TYR A 175 9.10 18.52 -3.72
C TYR A 175 9.02 19.49 -4.90
N GLY A 176 9.95 19.30 -5.85
CA GLY A 176 10.13 20.22 -6.98
C GLY A 176 10.46 21.64 -6.52
N VAL A 177 11.32 21.73 -5.50
CA VAL A 177 11.74 22.98 -4.86
C VAL A 177 12.70 23.74 -5.77
N LYS A 178 12.43 25.01 -5.99
CA LYS A 178 13.38 25.99 -6.56
C LYS A 178 13.86 26.90 -5.44
N LEU A 179 15.17 27.07 -5.36
CA LEU A 179 15.81 27.93 -4.37
C LEU A 179 16.23 29.25 -5.02
N LYS A 180 16.22 30.33 -4.25
CA LYS A 180 16.82 31.59 -4.68
C LYS A 180 18.32 31.39 -4.90
N ASN A 181 18.84 31.89 -6.02
CA ASN A 181 20.23 31.73 -6.44
C ASN A 181 21.24 32.01 -5.31
N GLY A 182 22.13 31.04 -5.05
CA GLY A 182 23.18 31.17 -4.04
C GLY A 182 22.70 31.12 -2.58
N THR A 183 21.44 30.82 -2.32
CA THR A 183 20.86 30.74 -0.96
C THR A 183 20.15 29.42 -0.72
N LYS A 184 19.81 29.15 0.55
CA LYS A 184 18.96 28.01 0.95
C LYS A 184 17.48 28.38 1.07
N LEU A 185 17.09 29.52 0.50
CA LEU A 185 15.74 30.05 0.63
C LEU A 185 14.84 29.51 -0.47
N ILE A 186 13.67 29.00 -0.09
CA ILE A 186 12.68 28.50 -1.03
C ILE A 186 12.08 29.69 -1.80
N GLU A 187 12.19 29.63 -3.12
CA GLU A 187 11.47 30.52 -4.03
C GLU A 187 10.10 29.94 -4.40
N SER A 188 10.05 28.65 -4.70
CA SER A 188 8.82 27.92 -5.00
C SER A 188 8.97 26.43 -4.73
N PHE A 189 7.86 25.75 -4.45
CA PHE A 189 7.75 24.29 -4.59
C PHE A 189 6.46 23.94 -5.34
N THR A 190 6.48 22.83 -6.07
CA THR A 190 5.41 22.44 -7.01
C THR A 190 4.54 21.31 -6.48
N THR A 191 5.11 20.43 -5.64
CA THR A 191 4.41 19.25 -5.12
C THR A 191 4.59 19.18 -3.61
N ALA A 192 3.50 18.98 -2.88
CA ALA A 192 3.51 18.61 -1.47
C ALA A 192 3.17 17.12 -1.33
N ILE A 193 3.88 16.41 -0.46
CA ILE A 193 3.51 15.07 -0.01
C ILE A 193 3.17 15.15 1.47
N LEU A 194 1.95 14.73 1.80
CA LEU A 194 1.44 14.66 3.17
C LEU A 194 1.36 13.19 3.59
N PRO A 195 2.32 12.69 4.39
CA PRO A 195 2.22 11.36 5.00
C PRO A 195 1.11 11.32 6.06
N PHE A 196 0.14 10.43 5.86
CA PHE A 196 -0.91 10.07 6.82
C PHE A 196 -0.78 8.57 7.09
N PHE A 197 0.01 8.20 8.08
CA PHE A 197 0.23 6.80 8.42
C PHE A 197 -0.89 6.36 9.34
N VAL A 198 -1.59 5.30 8.96
CA VAL A 198 -2.69 4.74 9.74
C VAL A 198 -2.33 3.32 10.17
N VAL A 199 -2.69 2.97 11.38
CA VAL A 199 -2.27 1.77 12.09
C VAL A 199 -3.51 1.09 12.67
N SER A 200 -3.64 -0.21 12.45
CA SER A 200 -4.66 -1.02 13.10
C SER A 200 -4.16 -2.45 13.29
N PRO A 201 -4.80 -3.25 14.18
CA PRO A 201 -4.65 -4.70 14.16
C PRO A 201 -4.89 -5.27 12.74
N GLU A 202 -4.22 -6.37 12.39
CA GLU A 202 -4.30 -6.99 11.05
C GLU A 202 -5.74 -7.39 10.69
N GLU A 203 -6.51 -7.84 11.68
CA GLU A 203 -7.94 -8.17 11.55
C GLU A 203 -8.80 -6.98 11.12
N PHE A 204 -8.35 -5.75 11.41
CA PHE A 204 -9.03 -4.51 11.05
C PHE A 204 -8.39 -3.83 9.84
N ARG A 205 -7.57 -4.53 9.04
CA ARG A 205 -7.04 -4.00 7.77
C ARG A 205 -8.12 -3.35 6.87
N PRO A 206 -9.35 -3.89 6.75
CA PRO A 206 -10.41 -3.24 5.97
C PRO A 206 -10.81 -1.84 6.47
N LEU A 207 -10.62 -1.54 7.77
CA LEU A 207 -10.85 -0.20 8.32
C LEU A 207 -9.86 0.81 7.73
N LEU A 208 -8.57 0.46 7.64
CA LEU A 208 -7.54 1.34 7.07
C LEU A 208 -7.84 1.68 5.60
N TYR A 209 -8.21 0.67 4.82
CA TYR A 209 -8.63 0.85 3.44
C TYR A 209 -9.86 1.76 3.31
N LYS A 210 -10.89 1.56 4.16
CA LYS A 210 -12.06 2.44 4.18
C LYS A 210 -11.70 3.88 4.52
N TRP A 211 -10.78 4.11 5.46
CA TRP A 211 -10.30 5.46 5.79
C TRP A 211 -9.62 6.14 4.60
N GLN A 212 -8.80 5.41 3.84
CA GLN A 212 -8.21 5.94 2.61
C GLN A 212 -9.25 6.31 1.55
N LEU A 213 -10.33 5.51 1.42
CA LEU A 213 -11.43 5.82 0.51
C LEU A 213 -12.19 7.08 0.93
N GLU A 214 -12.47 7.24 2.23
CA GLU A 214 -13.13 8.45 2.75
C GLU A 214 -12.21 9.69 2.69
N ALA A 215 -10.90 9.52 2.89
CA ALA A 215 -9.94 10.58 2.65
C ALA A 215 -9.97 11.02 1.17
N ARG A 216 -9.99 10.05 0.24
CA ARG A 216 -10.07 10.29 -1.20
C ARG A 216 -11.36 10.98 -1.62
N SER A 217 -12.49 10.65 -1.00
CA SER A 217 -13.79 11.23 -1.35
C SER A 217 -13.80 12.75 -1.19
N CYS A 218 -13.14 13.27 -0.15
CA CYS A 218 -13.01 14.69 0.13
C CYS A 218 -12.22 15.48 -0.92
N PHE A 219 -11.39 14.83 -1.75
CA PHE A 219 -10.54 15.53 -2.74
C PHE A 219 -11.32 16.17 -3.89
N ASN A 220 -12.54 15.69 -4.14
CA ASN A 220 -13.40 16.19 -5.22
C ASN A 220 -14.28 17.37 -4.81
N ASP A 221 -14.20 17.80 -3.55
CA ASP A 221 -14.98 18.94 -3.06
C ASP A 221 -14.62 20.23 -3.80
N HIS A 222 -15.62 21.06 -4.05
CA HIS A 222 -15.45 22.33 -4.77
C HIS A 222 -14.41 23.25 -4.11
N GLU A 223 -14.26 23.19 -2.78
CA GLU A 223 -13.25 23.92 -2.02
C GLU A 223 -11.82 23.63 -2.54
N TYR A 224 -11.53 22.38 -2.88
CA TYR A 224 -10.20 21.94 -3.32
C TYR A 224 -10.01 21.94 -4.84
N SER A 225 -10.93 22.56 -5.59
CA SER A 225 -10.92 22.58 -7.06
C SER A 225 -9.64 23.17 -7.68
N ILE A 226 -8.93 24.06 -6.98
CA ILE A 226 -7.64 24.61 -7.44
C ILE A 226 -6.47 23.64 -7.29
N LEU A 227 -6.63 22.58 -6.48
CA LEU A 227 -5.62 21.56 -6.23
C LEU A 227 -5.87 20.31 -7.09
N LYS A 228 -4.78 19.65 -7.45
CA LYS A 228 -4.77 18.27 -7.93
C LYS A 228 -4.27 17.42 -6.78
N ILE A 229 -5.14 16.54 -6.26
CA ILE A 229 -4.87 15.75 -5.06
C ILE A 229 -5.04 14.28 -5.41
N GLU A 230 -4.06 13.47 -5.05
CA GLU A 230 -4.08 12.01 -5.22
C GLU A 230 -3.58 11.34 -3.93
N ILE A 231 -4.00 10.10 -3.69
CA ILE A 231 -3.57 9.30 -2.54
C ILE A 231 -3.03 7.96 -3.02
N THR A 232 -1.96 7.51 -2.38
CA THR A 232 -1.41 6.16 -2.54
C THR A 232 -1.12 5.54 -1.18
N GLY A 233 -1.22 4.23 -1.07
CA GLY A 233 -0.93 3.48 0.16
C GLY A 233 -0.87 1.98 -0.12
N ASP A 234 -0.34 1.20 0.81
CA ASP A 234 -0.09 -0.23 0.62
C ASP A 234 -1.41 -1.00 0.44
N ASN A 235 -2.48 -0.62 1.16
CA ASN A 235 -3.80 -1.25 0.99
C ASN A 235 -4.46 -0.89 -0.35
N LEU A 236 -4.36 0.37 -0.80
CA LEU A 236 -4.88 0.77 -2.12
C LEU A 236 -4.20 -0.04 -3.24
N VAL A 237 -2.88 -0.22 -3.16
CA VAL A 237 -2.13 -1.03 -4.13
C VAL A 237 -2.53 -2.51 -4.02
N SER A 238 -2.69 -3.05 -2.80
CA SER A 238 -3.10 -4.44 -2.62
C SER A 238 -4.48 -4.72 -3.24
N GLU A 239 -5.46 -3.84 -3.04
CA GLU A 239 -6.78 -3.99 -3.65
C GLU A 239 -6.76 -3.78 -5.18
N GLU A 240 -5.86 -2.94 -5.70
CA GLU A 240 -5.64 -2.79 -7.14
C GLU A 240 -5.08 -4.08 -7.77
N VAL A 241 -4.10 -4.72 -7.13
CA VAL A 241 -3.56 -6.03 -7.55
C VAL A 241 -4.66 -7.10 -7.55
N ARG A 242 -5.49 -7.11 -6.51
CA ARG A 242 -6.62 -8.03 -6.41
C ARG A 242 -7.64 -7.81 -7.52
N ARG A 243 -8.01 -6.56 -7.80
CA ARG A 243 -8.92 -6.21 -8.91
C ARG A 243 -8.36 -6.71 -10.24
N MET A 244 -7.09 -6.45 -10.52
CA MET A 244 -6.42 -6.91 -11.74
C MET A 244 -6.47 -8.43 -11.87
N GLY A 245 -6.28 -9.17 -10.77
CA GLY A 245 -6.43 -10.62 -10.73
C GLY A 245 -7.82 -11.09 -11.14
N PHE A 246 -8.88 -10.47 -10.60
CA PHE A 246 -10.26 -10.80 -10.97
C PHE A 246 -10.61 -10.42 -12.42
N GLU A 247 -10.13 -9.26 -12.90
CA GLU A 247 -10.36 -8.82 -14.28
C GLU A 247 -9.65 -9.71 -15.30
N THR A 248 -8.52 -10.32 -14.93
CA THR A 248 -7.74 -11.21 -15.81
C THR A 248 -8.23 -12.66 -15.76
N ALA A 249 -8.90 -13.10 -14.68
CA ALA A 249 -9.34 -14.49 -14.52
C ALA A 249 -10.18 -15.04 -15.70
N PRO A 250 -11.12 -14.29 -16.32
CA PRO A 250 -11.85 -14.76 -17.50
C PRO A 250 -10.96 -15.07 -18.71
N ILE A 251 -9.82 -14.39 -18.85
CA ILE A 251 -8.86 -14.60 -19.94
C ILE A 251 -8.16 -15.96 -19.79
N LEU A 252 -7.91 -16.40 -18.56
CA LEU A 252 -7.37 -17.74 -18.29
C LEU A 252 -8.36 -18.84 -18.71
N ILE A 253 -9.65 -18.63 -18.44
CA ILE A 253 -10.71 -19.55 -18.88
C ILE A 253 -10.75 -19.63 -20.40
N GLY A 254 -10.70 -18.47 -21.08
CA GLY A 254 -10.62 -18.41 -22.54
C GLY A 254 -9.43 -19.21 -23.09
N SER A 255 -8.25 -19.03 -22.51
CA SER A 255 -7.02 -19.75 -22.90
C SER A 255 -7.15 -21.27 -22.78
N ILE A 256 -7.82 -21.78 -21.74
CA ILE A 256 -8.04 -23.23 -21.55
C ILE A 256 -9.03 -23.78 -22.58
N ILE A 257 -10.06 -23.03 -22.95
CA ILE A 257 -11.06 -23.45 -23.95
C ILE A 257 -10.45 -23.54 -25.35
N PHE A 258 -9.48 -22.68 -25.67
CA PHE A 258 -8.80 -22.66 -26.97
C PHE A 258 -7.64 -23.65 -27.09
N MET A 259 -7.23 -24.29 -25.99
CA MET A 259 -6.19 -25.33 -25.96
C MET A 259 -6.78 -26.71 -26.26
#